data_AF-A0A0G0D844-F1
#
_entry.id   AF-A0A0G0D844-F1
#
_cell.length_a   1.000
_cell.length_b   1.000
_cell.length_c   1.000
_cell.angle_alpha   90.00
_cell.angle_beta   90.00
_cell.angle_gamma   90.00
#
_symmetry.space_group_name_H-M   'P 1'
#
loop_
_entity.id
_entity.type
_entity.pdbx_description
1 polymer ?
#
loop_
_entity_poly.entity_id
_entity_poly.type
_entity_poly.pdbx_seq_one_letter_code
_entity_poly.pdbx_strand_id
1 'polypeptide(L)'
;MDDLNKIIPLSTRRLVALVTFSFLLTFVVSRLVVYLVLGHLLPDFFLTVKGVHIHHFTYGVVILVVVGFYLLIFRPHSDSQALWNAAFVYGVGLGLTFDEFGMWVMLRDDYWVRQSYDAIIIITLFFLNILLFPTLKSIITKEFRRLWRIVKKISKKD
;
A
#
# COMPACT_ATOMS: atom_id res chain seq x y z
N MET A 1 24.67 -11.47 2.41
CA MET A 1 23.27 -11.95 2.32
C MET A 1 22.71 -12.40 3.67
N ASP A 2 23.52 -12.97 4.57
CA ASP A 2 23.09 -13.47 5.88
C ASP A 2 22.56 -12.39 6.85
N ASP A 3 23.20 -11.22 6.92
CA ASP A 3 22.77 -10.11 7.80
C ASP A 3 21.44 -9.47 7.39
N LEU A 4 21.05 -9.61 6.11
CA LEU A 4 19.80 -9.05 5.59
C LEU A 4 18.58 -9.85 6.10
N ASN A 5 18.72 -11.16 6.27
CA ASN A 5 17.65 -12.03 6.80
C ASN A 5 17.39 -11.79 8.29
N LYS A 6 18.38 -11.28 9.03
CA LYS A 6 18.23 -10.88 10.44
C LYS A 6 17.37 -9.62 10.64
N ILE A 7 17.29 -8.73 9.64
CA ILE A 7 16.59 -7.43 9.77
C ILE A 7 15.12 -7.52 9.34
N ILE A 8 14.83 -8.28 8.26
CA ILE A 8 13.46 -8.54 7.78
C ILE A 8 13.37 -10.03 7.45
N PRO A 9 12.54 -10.82 8.15
CA PRO A 9 12.34 -12.23 7.87
C PRO A 9 11.93 -12.46 6.41
N LEU A 10 12.33 -13.60 5.84
CA LEU A 10 11.93 -13.98 4.48
C LEU A 10 10.40 -14.03 4.32
N SER A 11 9.67 -14.45 5.36
CA SER A 11 8.20 -14.44 5.40
C SER A 11 7.64 -13.02 5.21
N THR A 12 8.19 -12.02 5.91
CA THR A 12 7.78 -10.62 5.75
C THR A 12 8.04 -10.09 4.35
N ARG A 13 9.20 -10.41 3.73
CA ARG A 13 9.49 -9.99 2.35
C ARG A 13 8.49 -10.55 1.35
N ARG A 14 8.09 -11.81 1.53
CA ARG A 14 7.07 -12.45 0.70
C ARG A 14 5.72 -11.75 0.82
N LEU A 15 5.31 -11.39 2.04
CA LEU A 15 4.08 -10.63 2.26
C LEU A 15 4.12 -9.25 1.60
N VAL A 16 5.22 -8.50 1.74
CA VAL A 16 5.39 -7.19 1.08
C VAL A 16 5.36 -7.34 -0.44
N ALA A 17 6.03 -8.36 -0.99
CA ALA A 17 6.01 -8.64 -2.42
C ALA A 17 4.59 -8.95 -2.92
N LEU A 18 3.82 -9.74 -2.15
CA LEU A 18 2.43 -10.07 -2.48
C LEU A 18 1.51 -8.86 -2.44
N VAL A 19 1.64 -8.03 -1.39
CA VAL A 19 0.89 -6.76 -1.28
C VAL A 19 1.22 -5.86 -2.47
N THR A 20 2.51 -5.71 -2.80
CA THR A 20 2.97 -4.88 -3.93
C THR A 20 2.43 -5.39 -5.26
N PHE A 21 2.49 -6.70 -5.48
CA PHE A 21 2.00 -7.34 -6.69
C PHE A 21 0.49 -7.16 -6.86
N SER A 22 -0.30 -7.50 -5.84
CA SER A 22 -1.77 -7.37 -5.87
C SER A 22 -2.23 -5.92 -5.97
N PHE A 23 -1.54 -4.99 -5.31
CA PHE A 23 -1.72 -3.55 -5.45
C PHE A 23 -1.56 -3.07 -6.90
N LEU A 24 -0.41 -3.36 -7.51
CA LEU A 24 -0.12 -2.93 -8.88
C LEU A 24 -1.03 -3.61 -9.90
N LEU A 25 -1.29 -4.91 -9.71
CA LEU A 25 -2.21 -5.65 -10.56
C LEU A 25 -3.60 -5.03 -10.52
N THR A 26 -4.09 -4.70 -9.33
CA THR A 26 -5.40 -4.08 -9.16
C THR A 26 -5.45 -2.69 -9.80
N PHE A 27 -4.42 -1.86 -9.61
CA PHE A 27 -4.33 -0.56 -10.28
C PHE A 27 -4.41 -0.70 -11.81
N VAL A 28 -3.64 -1.62 -12.39
CA VAL A 28 -3.66 -1.86 -13.84
C VAL A 28 -5.03 -2.35 -14.29
N VAL A 29 -5.61 -3.33 -13.60
CA VAL A 29 -6.93 -3.88 -13.93
C VAL A 29 -8.01 -2.82 -13.82
N SER A 30 -8.05 -2.02 -12.75
CA SER A 30 -8.98 -0.92 -12.58
C SER A 30 -8.89 0.09 -13.73
N ARG A 31 -7.66 0.50 -14.08
CA ARG A 31 -7.45 1.44 -15.19
C ARG A 31 -7.88 0.86 -16.54
N LEU A 32 -7.59 -0.42 -16.78
CA LEU A 32 -8.04 -1.11 -17.99
C LEU A 32 -9.57 -1.19 -18.05
N VAL A 33 -10.24 -1.52 -16.95
CA VAL A 33 -11.70 -1.55 -16.89
C VAL A 33 -12.28 -0.17 -17.21
N VAL A 34 -11.75 0.92 -16.62
CA VAL A 34 -12.18 2.28 -16.94
C VAL A 34 -12.02 2.58 -18.43
N TYR A 35 -10.89 2.22 -19.05
CA TYR A 35 -10.71 2.41 -20.50
C TYR A 35 -11.68 1.60 -21.36
N LEU A 36 -11.97 0.37 -20.96
CA LEU A 36 -12.90 -0.48 -21.70
C LEU A 36 -14.35 0.01 -21.58
N VAL A 37 -14.73 0.52 -20.41
CA VAL A 37 -16.06 1.14 -20.19
C VAL A 37 -16.18 2.43 -20.99
N LEU A 38 -15.19 3.33 -20.92
CA LEU A 38 -15.16 4.56 -21.71
C LEU A 38 -15.09 4.30 -23.23
N GLY A 39 -14.51 3.17 -23.64
CA GLY A 39 -14.49 2.70 -25.03
C GLY A 39 -15.75 1.96 -25.48
N HIS A 40 -16.79 1.87 -24.63
CA HIS A 40 -18.03 1.13 -24.87
C HIS A 40 -17.83 -0.37 -25.18
N LEU A 41 -16.73 -0.96 -24.72
CA LEU A 41 -16.41 -2.39 -24.88
C LEU A 41 -16.89 -3.24 -23.69
N LEU A 42 -17.15 -2.61 -22.55
CA LEU A 42 -17.72 -3.23 -21.36
C LEU A 42 -18.97 -2.47 -20.90
N PRO A 43 -19.92 -3.15 -20.24
CA PRO A 43 -21.07 -2.50 -19.64
C PRO A 43 -20.64 -1.56 -18.50
N ASP A 44 -21.46 -0.54 -18.24
CA ASP A 44 -21.23 0.39 -17.15
C ASP A 44 -21.27 -0.35 -15.80
N PHE A 45 -20.14 -0.33 -15.10
CA PHE A 45 -20.01 -0.85 -13.72
C PHE A 45 -20.22 0.24 -12.66
N PHE A 46 -20.71 1.41 -13.06
CA PHE A 46 -20.96 2.53 -12.14
C PHE A 46 -22.11 2.21 -11.19
N LEU A 47 -21.85 2.28 -9.89
CA LEU A 47 -22.88 2.13 -8.87
C LEU A 47 -23.43 3.50 -8.52
N THR A 48 -24.72 3.72 -8.79
CA THR A 48 -25.42 4.96 -8.42
C THR A 48 -26.49 4.65 -7.39
N VAL A 49 -26.37 5.22 -6.19
CA VAL A 49 -27.37 5.06 -5.12
C VAL A 49 -28.02 6.41 -4.86
N LYS A 50 -29.34 6.50 -5.08
CA LYS A 50 -30.13 7.74 -4.88
C LYS A 50 -29.54 8.98 -5.62
N GLY A 51 -28.98 8.78 -6.81
CA GLY A 51 -28.36 9.84 -7.60
C GLY A 51 -26.91 10.19 -7.22
N VAL A 52 -26.31 9.47 -6.27
CA VAL A 52 -24.89 9.61 -5.90
C VAL A 52 -24.08 8.52 -6.58
N HIS A 53 -23.09 8.92 -7.39
CA HIS A 53 -22.12 8.02 -7.99
C HIS A 53 -21.11 7.54 -6.94
N ILE A 54 -21.05 6.23 -6.74
CA ILE A 54 -20.10 5.59 -5.84
C ILE A 54 -18.91 5.16 -6.68
N HIS A 55 -17.81 5.87 -6.47
CA HIS A 55 -16.50 5.55 -7.03
C HIS A 55 -15.93 4.26 -6.44
N HIS A 56 -15.18 3.51 -7.23
CA HIS A 56 -14.63 2.21 -6.79
C HIS A 56 -13.56 2.35 -5.71
N PHE A 57 -12.95 3.52 -5.51
CA PHE A 57 -12.11 3.76 -4.34
C PHE A 57 -12.84 3.48 -3.02
N THR A 58 -14.16 3.67 -2.98
CA THR A 58 -14.99 3.38 -1.80
C THR A 58 -14.93 1.90 -1.43
N TYR A 59 -14.98 1.01 -2.42
CA TYR A 59 -14.83 -0.43 -2.20
C TYR A 59 -13.43 -0.76 -1.66
N GLY A 60 -12.41 -0.09 -2.19
CA GLY A 60 -11.04 -0.18 -1.67
C GLY A 60 -10.96 0.15 -0.19
N VAL A 61 -11.55 1.28 0.23
CA VAL A 61 -11.58 1.70 1.64
C VAL A 61 -12.29 0.66 2.51
N VAL A 62 -13.45 0.15 2.08
CA VAL A 62 -14.19 -0.89 2.83
C VAL A 62 -13.34 -2.14 2.99
N ILE A 63 -12.68 -2.60 1.92
CA ILE A 63 -11.77 -3.75 1.96
C ILE A 63 -10.64 -3.51 2.97
N LEU A 64 -10.00 -2.34 2.93
CA LEU A 64 -8.91 -1.98 3.85
C LEU A 64 -9.36 -1.97 5.31
N VAL A 65 -10.55 -1.44 5.60
CA VAL A 65 -11.14 -1.44 6.95
C VAL A 65 -11.39 -2.87 7.42
N VAL A 66 -12.02 -3.71 6.60
CA VAL A 66 -12.35 -5.09 6.96
C VAL A 66 -11.08 -5.92 7.19
N VAL A 67 -10.11 -5.84 6.28
CA VAL A 67 -8.84 -6.56 6.42
C VAL A 67 -8.03 -6.05 7.61
N GLY A 68 -7.97 -4.73 7.81
CA GLY A 68 -7.31 -4.12 8.97
C GLY A 68 -7.93 -4.60 10.29
N PHE A 69 -9.26 -4.59 10.38
CA PHE A 69 -9.99 -5.12 11.54
C PHE A 69 -9.70 -6.61 11.76
N TYR A 70 -9.75 -7.42 10.69
CA TYR A 70 -9.44 -8.84 10.75
C TYR A 70 -8.03 -9.10 11.30
N LEU A 71 -7.02 -8.38 10.80
CA LEU A 71 -5.63 -8.53 11.25
C LEU A 71 -5.43 -8.11 12.71
N LEU A 72 -6.16 -7.09 13.19
CA LEU A 72 -6.09 -6.61 14.57
C LEU A 72 -6.66 -7.62 15.57
N ILE A 73 -7.79 -8.24 15.24
CA ILE A 73 -8.53 -9.16 16.11
C ILE A 73 -7.91 -10.56 16.09
N PHE A 74 -7.70 -11.12 14.90
CA PHE A 74 -7.37 -12.55 14.77
C PHE A 74 -5.87 -12.83 14.79
N ARG A 75 -5.03 -11.83 14.49
CA ARG A 75 -3.55 -11.91 14.53
C ARG A 75 -3.00 -13.24 13.98
N PRO A 76 -3.32 -13.57 12.72
CA PRO A 76 -2.96 -14.85 12.14
C PRO A 76 -1.44 -15.08 12.17
N HIS A 77 -1.02 -16.34 12.35
CA HIS A 77 0.40 -16.72 12.40
C HIS A 77 1.14 -16.33 11.11
N SER A 78 2.44 -16.07 11.24
CA SER A 78 3.31 -15.53 10.17
C SER A 78 3.35 -16.35 8.88
N ASP A 79 3.12 -17.66 8.95
CA ASP A 79 3.12 -18.57 7.80
C ASP A 79 1.73 -19.15 7.49
N SER A 80 0.68 -18.59 8.09
CA SER A 80 -0.69 -19.08 7.88
C SER A 80 -1.27 -18.59 6.56
N GLN A 81 -2.02 -19.46 5.85
CA GLN A 81 -2.75 -19.09 4.64
C GLN A 81 -3.67 -17.88 4.85
N ALA A 82 -4.23 -17.74 6.05
CA ALA A 82 -5.04 -16.60 6.46
C ALA A 82 -4.29 -15.27 6.32
N LEU A 83 -3.04 -15.19 6.77
CA LEU A 83 -2.23 -13.98 6.64
C LEU A 83 -1.86 -13.68 5.18
N TRP A 84 -1.58 -14.73 4.38
CA TRP A 84 -1.32 -14.58 2.95
C TRP A 84 -2.53 -14.04 2.19
N ASN A 85 -3.72 -14.58 2.46
CA ASN A 85 -4.97 -14.10 1.89
C ASN A 85 -5.24 -12.66 2.32
N ALA A 86 -5.08 -12.35 3.61
CA ALA A 86 -5.24 -10.98 4.11
C ALA A 86 -4.26 -10.01 3.43
N ALA A 87 -3.00 -10.37 3.24
CA ALA A 87 -2.01 -9.56 2.55
C ALA A 87 -2.38 -9.32 1.07
N PHE A 88 -2.87 -10.34 0.37
CA PHE A 88 -3.35 -10.20 -1.01
C PHE A 88 -4.55 -9.25 -1.10
N VAL A 89 -5.59 -9.48 -0.27
CA VAL A 89 -6.81 -8.67 -0.26
C VAL A 89 -6.50 -7.24 0.20
N TYR A 90 -5.54 -7.06 1.11
CA TYR A 90 -5.06 -5.74 1.51
C TYR A 90 -4.44 -4.98 0.32
N GLY A 91 -3.61 -5.64 -0.49
CA GLY A 91 -3.06 -5.03 -1.70
C GLY A 91 -4.13 -4.66 -2.72
N VAL A 92 -5.16 -5.51 -2.91
CA VAL A 92 -6.33 -5.18 -3.73
C VAL A 92 -7.05 -3.93 -3.21
N GLY A 93 -7.30 -3.84 -1.90
CA GLY A 93 -7.92 -2.66 -1.28
C GLY A 93 -7.10 -1.39 -1.50
N LEU A 94 -5.77 -1.47 -1.39
CA LEU A 94 -4.87 -0.36 -1.71
C LEU A 94 -4.99 0.05 -3.18
N GLY A 95 -5.00 -0.92 -4.11
CA GLY A 95 -5.04 -0.64 -5.55
C GLY A 95 -6.31 0.11 -5.93
N LEU A 96 -7.46 -0.39 -5.48
CA LEU A 96 -8.75 0.28 -5.69
C LEU A 96 -8.79 1.68 -5.09
N THR A 97 -8.27 1.85 -3.87
CA THR A 97 -8.31 3.14 -3.17
C THR A 97 -7.44 4.19 -3.86
N PHE A 98 -6.22 3.82 -4.24
CA PHE A 98 -5.23 4.78 -4.76
C PHE A 98 -5.29 4.97 -6.28
N ASP A 99 -6.03 4.15 -7.01
CA ASP A 99 -6.27 4.34 -8.44
C ASP A 99 -6.95 5.70 -8.72
N GLU A 100 -7.84 6.14 -7.83
CA GLU A 100 -8.55 7.41 -7.93
C GLU A 100 -8.01 8.46 -6.94
N PHE A 101 -6.74 8.35 -6.55
CA PHE A 101 -6.14 9.21 -5.53
C PHE A 101 -6.15 10.71 -5.89
N GLY A 102 -6.21 11.07 -7.16
CA GLY A 102 -6.41 12.46 -7.55
C GLY A 102 -7.80 12.98 -7.20
N MET A 103 -8.84 12.16 -7.34
CA MET A 103 -10.23 12.59 -7.23
C MET A 103 -10.64 12.89 -5.80
N TRP A 104 -10.27 12.05 -4.83
CA TRP A 104 -10.55 12.31 -3.41
C TRP A 104 -9.72 13.47 -2.82
N VAL A 105 -8.49 13.72 -3.28
CA VAL A 105 -7.64 14.82 -2.79
C VAL A 105 -8.07 16.15 -3.39
N MET A 106 -8.42 16.16 -4.67
CA MET A 106 -8.84 17.38 -5.36
C MET A 106 -10.36 17.62 -5.26
N LEU A 107 -11.14 16.63 -4.78
CA LEU A 107 -12.61 16.61 -4.77
C LEU A 107 -13.22 16.94 -6.16
N ARG A 108 -12.63 16.38 -7.22
CA ARG A 108 -13.07 16.55 -8.60
C ARG A 108 -13.21 15.19 -9.27
N ASP A 109 -14.25 15.03 -10.06
CA ASP A 109 -14.51 13.84 -10.86
C ASP A 109 -13.69 13.90 -12.17
N ASP A 110 -12.38 13.73 -12.01
CA ASP A 110 -11.44 13.70 -13.12
C ASP A 110 -10.52 12.47 -12.95
N TYR A 111 -10.72 11.49 -13.83
CA TYR A 111 -9.95 10.26 -13.86
C TYR A 111 -8.47 10.47 -14.24
N TRP A 112 -8.13 11.64 -14.80
CA TRP A 112 -6.82 11.94 -15.43
C TRP A 112 -5.92 12.84 -14.60
N VAL A 113 -6.12 12.82 -13.29
CA VAL A 113 -5.36 13.64 -12.37
C VAL A 113 -3.99 12.98 -12.12
N ARG A 114 -2.91 13.68 -12.50
CA ARG A 114 -1.51 13.24 -12.39
C ARG A 114 -1.16 12.69 -10.99
N GLN A 115 -1.81 13.25 -9.97
CA GLN A 115 -1.64 12.91 -8.56
C GLN A 115 -1.96 11.43 -8.29
N SER A 116 -2.87 10.80 -9.03
CA SER A 116 -3.10 9.35 -8.92
C SER A 116 -1.83 8.57 -9.26
N TYR A 117 -1.18 8.89 -10.39
CA TYR A 117 0.07 8.25 -10.79
C TYR A 117 1.21 8.55 -9.82
N ASP A 118 1.32 9.79 -9.34
CA ASP A 118 2.33 10.16 -8.34
C ASP A 118 2.18 9.31 -7.07
N ALA A 119 0.94 9.12 -6.57
CA ALA A 119 0.68 8.28 -5.40
C ALA A 119 1.05 6.82 -5.63
N ILE A 120 0.68 6.24 -6.78
CA ILE A 120 1.02 4.86 -7.13
C ILE A 120 2.54 4.68 -7.19
N ILE A 121 3.26 5.62 -7.81
CA ILE A 121 4.73 5.59 -7.90
C ILE A 121 5.34 5.68 -6.49
N ILE A 122 4.92 6.63 -5.66
CA ILE A 122 5.47 6.81 -4.31
C ILE A 122 5.25 5.56 -3.44
N ILE A 123 4.04 4.99 -3.44
CA ILE A 123 3.71 3.79 -2.67
C ILE A 123 4.52 2.58 -3.17
N THR A 124 4.64 2.43 -4.49
CA THR A 124 5.43 1.36 -5.10
C THR A 124 6.90 1.48 -4.71
N LEU A 125 7.48 2.67 -4.83
CA LEU A 125 8.87 2.93 -4.43
C LEU A 125 9.09 2.66 -2.94
N PHE A 126 8.11 3.00 -2.10
CA PHE A 126 8.14 2.70 -0.68
C PHE A 126 8.17 1.18 -0.42
N PHE A 127 7.30 0.39 -1.06
CA PHE A 127 7.33 -1.07 -0.91
C PHE A 127 8.59 -1.72 -1.49
N LEU A 128 9.05 -1.25 -2.65
CA LEU A 128 10.31 -1.71 -3.25
C LEU A 128 11.51 -1.37 -2.35
N ASN A 129 11.51 -0.22 -1.68
CA ASN A 129 12.54 0.13 -0.71
C ASN A 129 12.59 -0.88 0.45
N ILE A 130 11.42 -1.27 0.99
CA ILE A 130 11.32 -2.29 2.04
C ILE A 130 11.83 -3.65 1.53
N LEU A 131 11.54 -4.00 0.27
CA LEU A 131 11.91 -5.29 -0.31
C LEU A 131 13.40 -5.40 -0.65
N LEU A 132 13.95 -4.36 -1.30
CA LEU A 132 15.29 -4.37 -1.91
C LEU A 132 16.36 -3.77 -1.01
N PHE A 133 16.01 -2.76 -0.21
CA PHE A 133 16.96 -2.01 0.60
C PHE A 133 16.57 -1.97 2.08
N PRO A 134 16.58 -3.11 2.81
CA PRO A 134 16.48 -3.10 4.27
C PRO A 134 17.56 -2.21 4.94
N THR A 135 18.64 -1.94 4.20
CA THR A 135 19.78 -1.11 4.55
C THR A 135 19.41 0.33 4.90
N LEU A 136 18.41 0.95 4.25
CA LEU A 136 18.04 2.35 4.52
C LEU A 136 17.59 2.53 5.97
N LYS A 137 16.81 1.56 6.48
CA LYS A 137 16.44 1.48 7.90
C LYS A 137 17.67 1.30 8.79
N SER A 138 18.64 0.48 8.39
CA SER A 138 19.88 0.29 9.15
C SER A 138 20.73 1.57 9.20
N ILE A 139 20.78 2.35 8.12
CA ILE A 139 21.53 3.60 8.01
C ILE A 139 20.87 4.67 8.89
N ILE A 140 19.56 4.88 8.72
CA ILE A 140 18.80 5.84 9.54
C ILE A 140 18.91 5.49 11.03
N THR A 141 18.76 4.21 11.38
CA THR A 141 18.86 3.75 12.78
C THR A 141 20.28 3.88 13.31
N LYS A 142 21.32 3.62 12.49
CA LYS A 142 22.72 3.78 12.88
C LYS A 142 23.06 5.25 13.14
N GLU A 143 22.68 6.15 12.23
CA GLU A 143 22.94 7.58 12.36
C GLU A 143 22.16 8.19 13.53
N PHE A 144 20.89 7.84 13.70
CA PHE A 144 20.11 8.26 14.88
C PHE A 144 20.75 7.79 16.19
N ARG A 145 21.18 6.52 16.27
CA ARG A 145 21.84 5.96 17.46
C ARG A 145 23.23 6.57 17.69
N ARG A 146 23.90 7.06 16.65
CA ARG A 146 25.16 7.81 16.75
C ARG A 146 24.91 9.19 17.33
N LEU A 147 23.92 9.92 16.83
CA LEU A 147 23.52 11.23 17.33
C LEU A 147 23.06 11.16 18.79
N TRP A 148 22.23 10.18 19.14
CA TRP A 148 21.77 10.00 20.52
C TRP A 148 22.90 9.72 21.51
N ARG A 149 23.93 8.98 21.10
CA ARG A 149 25.15 8.77 21.93
C ARG A 149 25.92 10.07 22.14
N ILE A 150 26.00 10.94 21.14
CA ILE A 150 26.66 12.25 21.25
C ILE A 150 25.89 13.14 22.22
N VAL A 151 24.56 13.25 22.04
CA VAL A 151 23.67 14.02 22.94
C VAL A 151 23.79 13.54 24.38
N LYS A 152 23.75 12.23 24.61
CA LYS A 152 23.89 11.64 25.95
C LYS A 152 25.27 11.88 26.58
N LYS A 153 26.33 11.97 25.76
CA LYS A 153 27.70 12.27 26.23
C LYS A 153 27.84 13.75 26.63
N ILE A 154 27.16 14.65 25.94
CA ILE A 154 27.12 16.08 26.26
C ILE A 154 26.34 16.31 27.56
N SER A 155 25.14 15.73 27.66
CA SER A 155 24.25 15.85 28.84
C SER A 155 24.81 15.27 30.15
N LYS A 156 25.89 14.48 30.12
CA LYS A 156 26.52 13.86 31.30
C LYS A 156 27.77 14.59 31.79
N LYS A 157 28.16 15.67 31.10
CA LYS A 157 29.37 16.45 31.37
C LYS A 157 29.09 17.71 32.19
N ASP A 158 27.82 18.00 32.47
CA ASP A 158 27.31 18.98 33.43
C ASP A 158 26.84 18.25 34.70
#